data_AF-A0A392NSJ3-F1
#
_entry.id   AF-A0A392NSJ3-F1
#
_cell.length_a   1.000
_cell.length_b   1.000
_cell.length_c   1.000
_cell.angle_alpha   90.00
_cell.angle_beta   90.00
_cell.angle_gamma   90.00
#
_symmetry.space_group_name_H-M   'P 1'
#
loop_
_entity.id
_entity.type
_entity.pdbx_description
1 polymer ?
#
loop_
_entity_poly.entity_id
_entity_poly.type
_entity_poly.pdbx_seq_one_letter_code
_entity_poly.pdbx_strand_id
1 'polypeptide(L)'
;MERIYQGGPWLFENHMLILRKVQFGEDPAKMPMDSTEIWCQVHQLPFGFMSEPMGRLVGNHIGKYVKYDDLYKWIMEEVHENSSGDQHQRTTKEELGV
;
A
#
# COMPACT_ATOMS: atom_id res chain seq x y z
N MET A 1 5.51 -15.08 -11.63
CA MET A 1 4.14 -14.61 -11.97
C MET A 1 3.56 -13.68 -10.92
N GLU A 2 3.79 -13.92 -9.63
CA GLU A 2 3.21 -13.12 -8.54
C GLU A 2 3.52 -11.61 -8.62
N ARG A 3 4.78 -11.25 -8.94
CA ARG A 3 5.18 -9.84 -9.20
C ARG A 3 4.34 -9.14 -10.27
N ILE A 4 3.88 -9.86 -11.30
CA ILE A 4 3.06 -9.26 -12.37
C ILE A 4 1.65 -8.97 -11.83
N TYR A 5 1.07 -9.88 -11.04
CA TYR A 5 -0.25 -9.66 -10.47
C TYR A 5 -0.25 -8.63 -9.33
N GLN A 6 0.82 -8.55 -8.54
CA GLN A 6 0.94 -7.63 -7.40
C GLN A 6 1.50 -6.25 -7.78
N GLY A 7 2.23 -6.14 -8.89
CA GLY A 7 2.91 -4.90 -9.30
C GLY A 7 2.09 -3.96 -10.18
N GLY A 8 0.82 -4.28 -10.43
CA GLY A 8 -0.09 -3.43 -11.20
C GLY A 8 -0.48 -2.13 -10.46
N PRO A 9 -1.21 -1.22 -11.12
CA PRO A 9 -1.78 -1.36 -12.47
C PRO A 9 -0.73 -1.20 -13.59
N TRP A 10 -0.92 -1.93 -14.69
CA TRP A 10 -0.01 -1.89 -15.84
C TRP A 10 -0.55 -1.02 -16.96
N LEU A 11 0.36 -0.36 -17.66
CA LEU A 11 0.07 0.40 -18.87
C LEU A 11 0.75 -0.26 -20.06
N PHE A 12 0.05 -0.34 -21.19
CA PHE A 12 0.61 -0.66 -22.49
C PHE A 12 0.18 0.41 -23.47
N GLU A 13 1.13 1.11 -24.09
CA GLU A 13 0.86 2.26 -24.96
C GLU A 13 -0.06 3.31 -24.31
N ASN A 14 0.14 3.61 -23.03
CA ASN A 14 -0.71 4.50 -22.22
C ASN A 14 -2.16 4.03 -22.02
N HIS A 15 -2.49 2.80 -22.40
CA HIS A 15 -3.76 2.18 -22.11
C HIS A 15 -3.62 1.25 -20.90
N MET A 16 -4.59 1.33 -19.98
CA MET A 16 -4.63 0.49 -18.79
C MET A 16 -4.94 -0.96 -19.16
N LEU A 17 -4.08 -1.88 -18.73
CA LEU A 17 -4.28 -3.30 -18.91
C LEU A 17 -5.05 -3.88 -17.72
N ILE A 18 -6.15 -4.58 -18.02
CA ILE A 18 -6.89 -5.38 -17.05
C ILE A 18 -6.32 -6.79 -17.08
N LEU A 19 -5.82 -7.25 -15.93
CA LEU A 19 -5.27 -8.60 -15.77
C LEU A 19 -6.10 -9.36 -14.75
N ARG A 20 -6.59 -10.55 -15.12
CA ARG A 20 -7.30 -11.46 -14.23
C ARG A 20 -6.77 -12.87 -14.40
N LYS A 21 -6.54 -13.56 -13.27
CA LYS A 21 -6.16 -14.97 -13.26
C LYS A 21 -7.40 -15.84 -13.50
N VAL A 22 -7.35 -16.64 -14.55
CA VAL A 22 -8.40 -17.65 -14.85
C VAL A 22 -8.29 -18.80 -13.84
N GLN A 23 -9.40 -19.15 -13.22
CA GLN A 23 -9.48 -20.31 -12.33
C GLN A 23 -9.85 -21.58 -13.11
N PHE A 24 -9.54 -22.75 -12.53
CA PHE A 24 -9.88 -24.02 -13.17
C PHE A 24 -11.40 -24.16 -13.35
N GLY A 25 -11.83 -24.48 -14.57
CA GLY A 25 -13.25 -24.61 -14.91
C GLY A 25 -13.96 -23.29 -15.26
N GLU A 26 -13.29 -22.14 -15.19
CA GLU A 26 -13.81 -20.89 -15.75
C GLU A 26 -13.63 -20.85 -17.28
N ASP A 27 -14.63 -20.30 -17.97
CA ASP A 27 -14.57 -19.98 -19.40
C ASP A 27 -13.98 -18.56 -19.56
N PRO A 28 -12.76 -18.40 -20.11
CA PRO A 28 -12.13 -17.10 -20.27
C PRO A 28 -12.96 -16.12 -21.10
N ALA A 29 -13.79 -16.62 -22.03
CA ALA A 29 -14.61 -15.76 -22.89
C ALA A 29 -15.83 -15.17 -22.18
N LYS A 30 -16.23 -15.74 -21.03
CA LYS A 30 -17.37 -15.27 -20.23
C LYS A 30 -16.95 -14.51 -18.98
N MET A 31 -15.64 -14.38 -18.76
CA MET A 31 -15.09 -13.74 -17.59
C MET A 31 -15.15 -12.21 -17.76
N PRO A 32 -15.79 -11.46 -16.85
CA PRO A 32 -15.83 -10.01 -16.94
C PRO A 32 -14.43 -9.42 -16.74
N MET A 33 -14.02 -8.54 -17.65
CA MET A 33 -12.76 -7.79 -17.66
C MET A 33 -13.05 -6.29 -17.76
N ASP A 34 -13.85 -5.78 -16.83
CA ASP A 34 -14.36 -4.40 -16.81
C ASP A 34 -13.81 -3.56 -15.65
N SER A 35 -12.98 -4.15 -14.79
CA SER A 35 -12.46 -3.54 -13.57
C SER A 35 -11.01 -3.91 -13.31
N THR A 36 -10.28 -3.01 -12.67
CA THR A 36 -8.91 -3.24 -12.16
C THR A 36 -8.69 -2.43 -10.89
N GLU A 37 -7.73 -2.86 -10.08
CA GLU A 37 -7.35 -2.21 -8.84
C GLU A 37 -6.29 -1.13 -9.11
N ILE A 38 -6.52 0.07 -8.61
CA ILE A 38 -5.61 1.21 -8.74
C ILE A 38 -5.43 1.92 -7.40
N TRP A 39 -4.27 2.54 -7.21
CA TRP A 39 -4.07 3.49 -6.12
C TRP A 39 -4.60 4.86 -6.52
N CYS A 40 -5.36 5.49 -5.62
CA CYS A 40 -5.87 6.84 -5.79
C CYS A 40 -5.32 7.73 -4.66
N GLN A 41 -4.64 8.81 -5.02
CA GLN A 41 -4.19 9.81 -4.07
C GLN A 41 -5.22 10.94 -3.96
N VAL A 42 -5.69 11.20 -2.75
CA VAL A 42 -6.59 12.34 -2.47
C VAL A 42 -5.75 13.55 -2.11
N HIS A 43 -5.82 14.59 -2.93
CA HIS A 43 -5.09 15.84 -2.69
C HIS A 43 -5.88 16.78 -1.77
N GLN A 44 -5.15 17.61 -1.01
CA GLN A 44 -5.71 18.64 -0.13
C GLN A 44 -6.65 18.10 0.97
N LEU A 45 -6.51 16.83 1.35
CA LEU A 45 -7.22 16.25 2.48
C LEU A 45 -6.60 16.77 3.79
N PRO A 46 -7.37 17.39 4.70
CA PRO A 46 -6.81 17.87 5.97
C PRO A 46 -6.30 16.70 6.82
N PHE A 47 -5.25 16.94 7.62
CA PHE A 47 -4.55 15.90 8.39
C PHE A 47 -5.48 15.04 9.28
N GLY A 48 -6.49 15.66 9.91
CA GLY A 48 -7.46 14.95 10.75
C GLY A 48 -8.35 13.93 9.99
N PHE A 49 -8.34 13.95 8.66
CA PHE A 49 -9.08 13.02 7.81
C PHE A 49 -8.18 11.96 7.16
N MET A 50 -6.86 11.96 7.40
CA MET A 50 -5.93 10.94 6.90
C MET A 50 -5.99 9.66 7.75
N SER A 51 -7.13 8.98 7.71
CA SER A 51 -7.37 7.75 8.48
C SER A 51 -8.00 6.67 7.61
N GLU A 52 -7.80 5.40 7.95
CA GLU A 52 -8.40 4.28 7.21
C GLU A 52 -9.94 4.40 7.08
N PRO A 53 -10.72 4.78 8.11
CA PRO A 53 -12.16 4.95 7.96
C PRO A 53 -12.53 5.99 6.90
N MET A 54 -11.79 7.11 6.83
CA MET A 54 -12.01 8.13 5.82
C MET A 54 -11.56 7.67 4.43
N GLY A 55 -10.41 6.99 4.34
CA GLY A 55 -9.95 6.39 3.09
C GLY A 55 -10.93 5.36 2.53
N ARG A 56 -11.52 4.53 3.41
CA ARG A 56 -12.58 3.58 3.05
C ARG A 56 -13.85 4.28 2.59
N LEU A 57 -14.27 5.34 3.27
CA LEU A 57 -15.43 6.13 2.89
C LEU A 57 -15.26 6.71 1.47
N VAL A 58 -14.14 7.39 1.21
CA VAL A 58 -13.84 7.99 -0.09
C VAL A 58 -13.66 6.91 -1.17
N GLY A 59 -12.91 5.84 -0.87
CA GLY A 59 -12.68 4.74 -1.80
C GLY A 59 -13.97 4.04 -2.23
N ASN A 60 -14.91 3.84 -1.31
CA ASN A 60 -16.23 3.28 -1.63
C ASN A 60 -17.16 4.27 -2.35
N HIS A 61 -16.89 5.57 -2.25
CA HIS A 61 -17.61 6.57 -3.04
C HIS A 61 -17.13 6.58 -4.50
N ILE A 62 -15.82 6.43 -4.73
CA ILE A 62 -15.23 6.39 -6.08
C ILE A 62 -15.48 5.03 -6.76
N GLY A 63 -15.43 3.93 -6.01
CA GLY A 63 -15.59 2.58 -6.52
C GLY A 63 -15.72 1.56 -5.40
N LYS A 64 -14.92 0.50 -5.44
CA LYS A 64 -14.84 -0.48 -4.35
C LYS A 64 -13.52 -0.31 -3.63
N TYR A 65 -13.57 0.02 -2.34
CA TYR A 65 -12.37 0.08 -1.52
C TYR A 65 -11.69 -1.29 -1.47
N VAL A 66 -10.37 -1.30 -1.67
CA VAL A 66 -9.52 -2.49 -1.56
C VAL A 66 -8.61 -2.38 -0.35
N LYS A 67 -7.80 -1.31 -0.30
CA LYS A 67 -6.77 -1.12 0.73
C LYS A 67 -6.52 0.37 0.98
N TYR A 68 -6.09 0.69 2.20
CA TYR A 68 -5.56 1.97 2.63
C TYR A 68 -4.03 1.88 2.73
N ASP A 69 -3.32 2.94 2.34
CA ASP A 69 -1.86 3.02 2.50
C ASP A 69 -1.51 3.46 3.93
N ASP A 70 -1.05 2.50 4.72
CA ASP A 70 -0.67 2.66 6.12
C ASP A 70 0.82 2.94 6.32
N LEU A 71 1.59 3.20 5.26
CA LEU A 71 3.04 3.44 5.33
C LEU A 71 3.39 4.61 6.27
N TYR A 72 2.57 5.65 6.31
CA TYR A 72 2.77 6.77 7.24
C TYR A 72 2.66 6.37 8.70
N LYS A 73 1.90 5.33 9.02
CA LYS A 73 1.73 4.84 10.39
C LYS A 73 2.99 4.14 10.89
N TRP A 74 3.56 3.27 10.05
CA TRP A 74 4.83 2.58 10.32
C TRP A 74 5.97 3.57 10.58
N ILE A 75 6.10 4.61 9.76
CA ILE A 75 7.14 5.63 9.93
C ILE A 75 6.98 6.35 11.28
N MET A 76 5.75 6.63 11.72
CA MET A 76 5.51 7.35 12.96
C MET A 76 5.69 6.46 14.21
N GLU A 77 5.30 5.19 14.14
CA GLU A 77 5.50 4.21 15.22
C GLU A 77 7.01 3.92 15.41
N GLU A 78 7.76 3.70 14.33
CA GLU A 78 9.22 3.51 14.33
C GLU A 78 9.98 4.71 14.92
N VAL A 79 9.56 5.94 14.58
CA VAL A 79 10.17 7.16 15.14
C VAL A 79 9.88 7.27 16.64
N HIS A 80 8.67 6.94 17.10
CA HIS A 80 8.32 6.99 18.51
C HIS A 80 9.11 5.96 19.34
N GLU A 81 9.30 4.76 18.80
CA GLU A 81 10.00 3.65 19.45
C GLU A 81 11.52 3.93 19.52
N ASN A 82 12.12 4.43 18.43
CA ASN A 82 13.53 4.85 18.40
C ASN A 82 13.82 6.11 19.22
N SER A 83 12.82 6.95 19.49
CA SER A 83 12.94 8.09 20.41
C SER A 83 12.92 7.69 21.89
N SER A 84 12.41 6.49 22.17
CA SER A 84 12.25 5.95 23.53
C SER A 84 13.35 4.94 23.90
N GLY A 85 14.19 4.55 22.93
CA GLY A 85 15.35 3.68 23.13
C GLY A 85 16.54 4.42 23.74
N ASP A 86 16.82 4.11 25.01
CA ASP A 86 17.95 4.55 25.83
C ASP A 86 19.28 4.76 25.07
N GLN A 87 19.84 5.97 25.22
CA GLN A 87 21.22 6.31 24.82
C GLN A 87 22.30 5.65 25.71
N HIS A 88 21.95 4.72 26.60
CA HIS A 88 22.86 4.23 27.63
C HIS A 88 23.75 3.04 27.20
N GLN A 89 23.63 2.51 25.98
CA GLN A 89 24.42 1.34 25.55
C GLN A 89 25.44 1.60 24.43
N ARG A 90 25.61 2.84 23.94
CA ARG A 90 26.63 3.15 22.93
C ARG A 90 28.01 3.54 23.47
N THR A 91 28.19 3.66 24.79
CA THR A 91 29.45 4.14 25.38
C THR A 91 30.41 3.05 25.85
N THR A 92 30.20 1.77 25.52
CA THR A 92 31.08 0.67 25.99
C THR A 92 31.68 -0.22 24.92
N LYS A 93 31.59 0.14 23.63
CA LYS A 93 32.28 -0.59 22.55
C LYS A 93 33.41 0.18 21.84
N GLU A 94 33.65 1.43 22.20
CA GLU A 94 34.79 2.21 21.68
C GLU A 94 35.97 2.34 22.65
N GLU A 95 35.85 1.86 23.92
CA GLU A 95 36.94 1.93 24.91
C GLU A 95 37.71 0.62 25.18
N LEU A 96 37.36 -0.49 24.53
CA LEU A 96 38.19 -1.70 24.59
C LEU A 96 38.55 -2.14 23.18
N GLY A 97 39.60 -1.51 22.66
CA GLY A 97 40.29 -1.98 21.47
C GLY A 97 40.98 -3.32 21.74
N VAL A 98 40.29 -4.41 21.41
CA VAL A 98 40.85 -5.72 21.01
C VAL A 98 39.90 -6.37 20.02
#